data_AF-A0A6L7UZ10-F1
#
_entry.id   AF-A0A6L7UZ10-F1
#
_cell.length_a   1.000
_cell.length_b   1.000
_cell.length_c   1.000
_cell.angle_alpha   90.00
_cell.angle_beta   90.00
_cell.angle_gamma   90.00
#
_symmetry.space_group_name_H-M   'P 1'
#
loop_
_entity.id
_entity.type
_entity.pdbx_description
1 polymer ?
#
loop_
_entity_poly.entity_id
_entity_poly.type
_entity_poly.pdbx_seq_one_letter_code
_entity_poly.pdbx_strand_id
1 'polypeptide(L)'
;MSLFSRLRSRIGSDPESERRRISLEEAERLLRSGSAVAAIQQVVRELAGHNDVEDSWIALFRGDLDRALDCSYRTAERRPYDVDSRLVHGLVRLARNELDHAEHEFDAVIEEFGAEQEALDGRRAVILARGFAPLDEFPASESDWEAAAALLMTLWRLSGTSGARMLGLRSGHELGIAIVQGALDRGLALDAESEDGSI
;
A
#
# COMPACT_ATOMS: atom_id res chain seq x y z
N MET A 1 4.31 10.64 -9.58
CA MET A 1 4.14 11.80 -8.66
C MET A 1 3.43 11.25 -7.44
N SER A 2 3.94 11.46 -6.21
CA SER A 2 3.31 10.91 -4.99
C SER A 2 1.87 11.41 -4.84
N LEU A 3 1.01 10.57 -4.25
CA LEU A 3 -0.39 10.85 -3.90
C LEU A 3 -0.54 12.24 -3.26
N PHE A 4 0.24 12.53 -2.22
CA PHE A 4 0.15 13.77 -1.46
C PHE A 4 0.78 14.99 -2.15
N SER A 5 1.51 14.77 -3.25
CA SER A 5 1.96 15.89 -4.09
C SER A 5 0.79 16.55 -4.84
N ARG A 6 -0.34 15.84 -5.01
CA ARG A 6 -1.60 16.36 -5.61
C ARG A 6 -2.40 17.21 -4.63
N LEU A 7 -2.32 16.88 -3.34
CA LEU A 7 -2.92 17.65 -2.23
C LEU A 7 -2.34 19.08 -2.12
N ARG A 8 -1.14 19.32 -2.68
CA ARG A 8 -0.49 20.66 -2.76
C ARG A 8 -1.38 21.75 -3.38
N SER A 9 -2.34 21.37 -4.24
CA SER A 9 -3.14 22.35 -5.00
C SER A 9 -4.38 22.89 -4.25
N ARG A 10 -4.73 22.39 -3.05
CA ARG A 10 -6.06 22.65 -2.44
C ARG A 10 -6.09 23.19 -1.01
N ILE A 11 -4.96 23.36 -0.30
CA ILE A 11 -4.97 23.72 1.14
C ILE A 11 -4.10 24.95 1.42
N GLY A 12 -4.63 25.88 2.21
CA GLY A 12 -3.90 27.05 2.72
C GLY A 12 -2.72 26.66 3.62
N SER A 13 -1.67 27.48 3.55
CA SER A 13 -0.33 27.25 4.09
C SER A 13 -0.24 27.38 5.62
N ASP A 14 -0.83 26.45 6.38
CA ASP A 14 -0.47 26.30 7.80
C ASP A 14 0.68 25.29 7.97
N PRO A 15 1.72 25.59 8.78
CA PRO A 15 2.87 24.71 8.98
C PRO A 15 2.53 23.30 9.49
N GLU A 16 1.42 23.11 10.21
CA GLU A 16 1.02 21.79 10.70
C GLU A 16 0.48 20.90 9.58
N SER A 17 -0.34 21.46 8.69
CA SER A 17 -0.83 20.76 7.49
C SER A 17 0.33 20.32 6.59
N GLU A 18 1.34 21.18 6.42
CA GLU A 18 2.52 20.87 5.62
C GLU A 18 3.38 19.77 6.25
N ARG A 19 3.63 19.82 7.57
CA ARG A 19 4.34 18.74 8.28
C ARG A 19 3.64 17.40 8.13
N ARG A 20 2.32 17.38 8.33
CA ARG A 20 1.50 16.17 8.19
C ARG A 20 1.60 15.58 6.78
N ARG A 21 1.49 16.42 5.76
CA ARG A 21 1.64 16.01 4.35
C ARG A 21 3.00 15.35 4.11
N ILE A 22 4.08 15.99 4.56
CA ILE A 22 5.45 15.45 4.42
C ILE A 22 5.57 14.09 5.11
N SER A 23 5.04 13.93 6.32
CA SER A 23 5.08 12.65 7.02
C SER A 23 4.27 11.56 6.32
N LEU A 24 3.12 11.90 5.74
CA LEU A 24 2.32 10.95 4.97
C LEU A 24 3.02 10.54 3.65
N GLU A 25 3.66 11.47 2.96
CA GLU A 25 4.51 11.19 1.79
C GLU A 25 5.66 10.25 2.13
N GLU A 26 6.30 10.49 3.27
CA GLU A 26 7.38 9.64 3.75
C GLU A 26 6.89 8.23 4.08
N ALA A 27 5.77 8.10 4.79
CA ALA A 27 5.17 6.81 5.11
C ALA A 27 4.74 6.03 3.85
N GLU A 28 4.13 6.71 2.86
CA GLU A 28 3.78 6.12 1.56
C GLU A 28 5.03 5.62 0.81
N ARG A 29 6.08 6.45 0.77
CA ARG A 29 7.36 6.08 0.14
C ARG A 29 7.97 4.86 0.80
N LEU A 30 8.01 4.82 2.13
CA LEU A 30 8.53 3.69 2.90
C LEU A 30 7.71 2.41 2.66
N LEU A 31 6.38 2.52 2.61
CA LEU A 31 5.48 1.41 2.26
C LEU A 31 5.87 0.82 0.89
N ARG A 32 6.02 1.66 -0.12
CA ARG A 32 6.31 1.22 -1.49
C ARG A 32 7.74 0.72 -1.68
N SER A 33 8.70 1.22 -0.91
CA SER A 33 10.09 0.73 -0.98
C SER A 33 10.32 -0.56 -0.20
N GLY A 34 9.31 -1.13 0.44
CA GLY A 34 9.48 -2.37 1.21
C GLY A 34 10.18 -2.16 2.56
N SER A 35 10.19 -0.93 3.10
CA SER A 35 10.96 -0.58 4.30
C SER A 35 10.46 -1.28 5.56
N ALA A 36 11.20 -1.13 6.67
CA ALA A 36 10.82 -1.68 7.95
C ALA A 36 9.45 -1.14 8.42
N VAL A 37 8.60 -2.02 8.95
CA VAL A 37 7.28 -1.64 9.48
C VAL A 37 7.41 -0.66 10.64
N ALA A 38 8.42 -0.87 11.50
CA ALA A 38 8.72 0.03 12.61
C ALA A 38 9.00 1.47 12.14
N ALA A 39 9.70 1.64 11.01
CA ALA A 39 9.98 2.95 10.44
C ALA A 39 8.70 3.63 9.93
N ILE A 40 7.83 2.90 9.23
CA ILE A 40 6.52 3.41 8.78
C ILE A 40 5.67 3.86 9.98
N GLN A 41 5.56 3.00 10.99
CA GLN A 41 4.78 3.26 12.20
C GLN A 41 5.36 4.42 13.03
N GLN A 42 6.68 4.59 13.05
CA GLN A 42 7.33 5.71 13.72
C GLN A 42 6.94 7.04 13.07
N VAL A 43 6.94 7.12 11.74
CA VAL A 43 6.55 8.33 10.99
C VAL A 43 5.11 8.75 11.30
N VAL A 44 4.21 7.78 11.43
CA VAL A 44 2.77 8.05 11.64
C VAL A 44 2.32 7.99 13.10
N ARG A 45 3.24 7.74 14.05
CA ARG A 45 2.91 7.43 15.46
C ARG A 45 1.99 8.47 16.08
N GLU A 46 2.31 9.74 15.88
CA GLU A 46 1.62 10.88 16.51
C GLU A 46 0.73 11.65 15.53
N LEU A 47 0.65 11.20 14.27
CA LEU A 47 -0.19 11.87 13.27
C LEU A 47 -1.68 11.67 13.55
N ALA A 48 -2.46 12.72 13.30
CA ALA A 48 -3.90 12.66 13.17
C ALA A 48 -4.30 13.07 11.75
N GLY A 49 -5.29 12.42 11.15
CA GLY A 49 -5.79 12.82 9.84
C GLY A 49 -6.56 14.14 9.92
N HIS A 50 -6.50 14.93 8.86
CA HIS A 50 -7.36 16.10 8.69
C HIS A 50 -8.69 15.76 8.01
N ASN A 51 -8.77 14.59 7.38
CA ASN A 51 -9.94 14.10 6.66
C ASN A 51 -9.92 12.54 6.63
N ASP A 52 -11.00 11.93 6.13
CA ASP A 52 -11.13 10.47 6.13
C ASP A 52 -10.08 9.75 5.24
N VAL A 53 -9.58 10.39 4.17
CA VAL A 53 -8.51 9.81 3.32
C VAL A 53 -7.24 9.65 4.17
N GLU A 54 -6.84 10.72 4.84
CA GLU A 54 -5.65 10.73 5.70
C GLU A 54 -5.82 9.80 6.90
N ASP A 55 -7.00 9.79 7.53
CA ASP A 55 -7.28 8.86 8.63
C ASP A 55 -7.21 7.39 8.17
N SER A 56 -7.67 7.10 6.95
CA SER A 56 -7.57 5.77 6.35
C SER A 56 -6.11 5.35 6.13
N TRP A 57 -5.29 6.23 5.53
CA TRP A 57 -3.86 5.99 5.35
C TRP A 57 -3.12 5.79 6.68
N ILE A 58 -3.35 6.67 7.65
CA ILE A 58 -2.73 6.59 8.97
C ILE A 58 -3.11 5.28 9.66
N ALA A 59 -4.38 4.87 9.59
CA ALA A 59 -4.82 3.59 10.14
C ALA A 59 -4.16 2.40 9.43
N LEU A 60 -4.06 2.42 8.10
CA LEU A 60 -3.35 1.40 7.33
C LEU A 60 -1.87 1.31 7.73
N PHE A 61 -1.16 2.43 7.84
CA PHE A 61 0.24 2.50 8.26
C PHE A 61 0.46 2.06 9.71
N ARG A 62 -0.59 2.09 10.55
CA ARG A 62 -0.56 1.53 11.91
C ARG A 62 -0.91 0.04 11.95
N GLY A 63 -1.36 -0.55 10.85
CA GLY A 63 -1.86 -1.92 10.81
C GLY A 63 -3.30 -2.09 11.33
N ASP A 64 -4.00 -0.99 11.63
CA ASP A 64 -5.39 -1.00 12.08
C ASP A 64 -6.34 -1.09 10.87
N LEU A 65 -6.46 -2.29 10.31
CA LEU A 65 -7.21 -2.53 9.08
C LEU A 65 -8.72 -2.32 9.22
N ASP A 66 -9.27 -2.46 10.42
CA ASP A 66 -10.71 -2.23 10.65
C ASP A 66 -11.01 -0.73 10.63
N ARG A 67 -10.20 0.08 11.31
CA ARG A 67 -10.32 1.54 11.23
C ARG A 67 -10.02 2.07 9.83
N ALA A 68 -9.01 1.51 9.15
CA ALA A 68 -8.67 1.91 7.78
C ALA A 68 -9.84 1.61 6.83
N LEU A 69 -10.50 0.47 6.99
CA LEU A 69 -11.67 0.12 6.18
C LEU A 69 -12.85 1.07 6.43
N ASP A 70 -13.15 1.36 7.70
CA ASP A 70 -14.23 2.30 8.04
C ASP A 70 -13.98 3.72 7.46
N CYS A 71 -12.75 4.21 7.57
CA CYS A 71 -12.38 5.51 7.01
C CYS A 71 -12.42 5.50 5.47
N SER A 72 -11.91 4.45 4.82
CA SER A 72 -11.94 4.36 3.35
C SER A 72 -13.36 4.24 2.80
N TYR A 73 -14.28 3.52 3.46
CA TYR A 73 -15.70 3.51 3.06
C TYR A 73 -16.32 4.90 3.12
N ARG A 74 -16.17 5.62 4.24
CA ARG A 74 -16.65 7.01 4.38
C ARG A 74 -16.07 7.92 3.31
N THR A 75 -14.81 7.69 2.94
CA THR A 75 -14.13 8.42 1.89
C THR A 75 -14.73 8.14 0.52
N ALA A 76 -14.88 6.86 0.16
CA ALA A 76 -15.46 6.45 -1.12
C ALA A 76 -16.91 6.94 -1.30
N GLU A 77 -17.72 6.93 -0.22
CA GLU A 77 -19.08 7.49 -0.24
C GLU A 77 -19.08 9.01 -0.47
N ARG A 78 -18.18 9.75 0.17
CA ARG A 78 -18.11 11.21 0.07
C ARG A 78 -17.47 11.70 -1.24
N ARG A 79 -16.52 10.93 -1.77
CA ARG A 79 -15.67 11.31 -2.91
C ARG A 79 -15.46 10.12 -3.86
N PRO A 80 -16.52 9.61 -4.50
CA PRO A 80 -16.44 8.40 -5.33
C PRO A 80 -15.59 8.54 -6.60
N TYR A 81 -15.24 9.77 -7.00
CA TYR A 81 -14.41 10.09 -8.18
C TYR A 81 -13.08 10.74 -7.80
N ASP A 82 -12.62 10.51 -6.57
CA ASP A 82 -11.33 10.99 -6.10
C ASP A 82 -10.32 9.84 -6.09
N VAL A 83 -9.22 10.04 -6.81
CA VAL A 83 -8.20 8.99 -7.01
C VAL A 83 -7.61 8.52 -5.68
N ASP A 84 -7.30 9.45 -4.78
CA ASP A 84 -6.67 9.13 -3.49
C ASP A 84 -7.61 8.29 -2.61
N SER A 85 -8.91 8.60 -2.68
CA SER A 85 -9.98 7.87 -2.01
C SER A 85 -10.07 6.41 -2.50
N ARG A 86 -10.01 6.19 -3.82
CA ARG A 86 -10.03 4.83 -4.39
C ARG A 86 -8.73 4.07 -4.13
N LEU A 87 -7.58 4.72 -4.25
CA LEU A 87 -6.28 4.11 -3.99
C LEU A 87 -6.18 3.58 -2.55
N VAL A 88 -6.52 4.40 -1.55
CA VAL A 88 -6.46 3.93 -0.15
C VAL A 88 -7.48 2.82 0.12
N HIS A 89 -8.66 2.88 -0.49
CA HIS A 89 -9.68 1.83 -0.37
C HIS A 89 -9.20 0.51 -0.97
N GLY A 90 -8.62 0.53 -2.17
CA GLY A 90 -8.01 -0.63 -2.82
C GLY A 90 -6.86 -1.24 -2.00
N LEU A 91 -5.97 -0.42 -1.45
CA LEU A 91 -4.85 -0.88 -0.62
C LEU A 91 -5.29 -1.50 0.70
N VAL A 92 -6.28 -0.90 1.37
CA VAL A 92 -6.85 -1.48 2.59
C VAL A 92 -7.48 -2.84 2.29
N ARG A 93 -8.24 -2.95 1.21
CA ARG A 93 -8.84 -4.22 0.78
C ARG A 93 -7.80 -5.26 0.40
N LEU A 94 -6.73 -4.86 -0.27
CA LEU A 94 -5.59 -5.74 -0.57
C LEU A 94 -4.93 -6.25 0.71
N ALA A 95 -4.67 -5.39 1.70
CA ALA A 95 -4.12 -5.79 3.00
C ALA A 95 -5.03 -6.77 3.75
N ARG A 96 -6.35 -6.62 3.59
CA ARG A 96 -7.39 -7.54 4.11
C ARG A 96 -7.59 -8.79 3.27
N ASN A 97 -6.96 -8.88 2.09
CA ASN A 97 -7.11 -9.94 1.10
C ASN A 97 -8.54 -10.05 0.52
N GLU A 98 -9.21 -8.91 0.38
CA GLU A 98 -10.47 -8.74 -0.34
C GLU A 98 -10.15 -8.47 -1.83
N LEU A 99 -9.54 -9.47 -2.50
CA LEU A 99 -8.81 -9.29 -3.76
C LEU A 99 -9.70 -8.81 -4.92
N ASP A 100 -10.92 -9.34 -5.06
CA ASP A 100 -11.86 -8.92 -6.12
C ASP A 100 -12.25 -7.44 -5.98
N HIS A 101 -12.43 -6.97 -4.74
CA HIS A 101 -12.75 -5.57 -4.49
C HIS A 101 -11.53 -4.66 -4.62
N ALA A 102 -10.35 -5.11 -4.19
CA ALA A 102 -9.10 -4.36 -4.40
C ALA A 102 -8.81 -4.17 -5.89
N GLU A 103 -8.97 -5.23 -6.69
CA GLU A 103 -8.87 -5.21 -8.14
C GLU A 103 -9.79 -4.18 -8.78
N HIS A 104 -11.07 -4.18 -8.38
CA HIS A 104 -12.04 -3.21 -8.87
C HIS A 104 -11.61 -1.76 -8.61
N GLU A 105 -11.12 -1.45 -7.42
CA GLU A 105 -10.68 -0.08 -7.08
C GLU A 105 -9.49 0.36 -7.94
N PHE A 106 -8.49 -0.51 -8.14
CA PHE A 106 -7.32 -0.17 -8.95
C PHE A 106 -7.64 -0.08 -10.44
N ASP A 107 -8.43 -1.03 -10.98
CA ASP A 107 -8.85 -1.00 -12.39
C ASP A 107 -9.65 0.27 -12.68
N ALA A 108 -10.56 0.67 -11.78
CA ALA A 108 -11.33 1.88 -11.96
C ALA A 108 -10.47 3.15 -11.91
N VAL A 109 -9.36 3.17 -11.14
CA VAL A 109 -8.38 4.28 -11.21
C VAL A 109 -7.66 4.30 -12.56
N ILE A 110 -7.19 3.14 -13.01
CA ILE A 110 -6.45 2.97 -14.28
C ILE A 110 -7.32 3.40 -15.47
N GLU A 111 -8.60 3.00 -15.48
CA GLU A 111 -9.54 3.26 -16.56
C GLU A 111 -10.04 4.71 -16.58
N GLU A 112 -10.38 5.29 -15.43
CA GLU A 112 -11.05 6.60 -15.36
C GLU A 112 -10.06 7.78 -15.29
N PHE A 113 -8.88 7.58 -14.69
CA PHE A 113 -7.92 8.66 -14.41
C PHE A 113 -6.57 8.47 -15.10
N GLY A 114 -6.41 7.34 -15.81
CA GLY A 114 -5.18 6.96 -16.50
C GLY A 114 -4.32 6.02 -15.66
N ALA A 115 -3.35 5.41 -16.33
CA ALA A 115 -2.43 4.41 -15.78
C ALA A 115 -1.44 5.02 -14.77
N GLU A 116 -1.94 5.50 -13.63
CA GLU A 116 -1.13 5.99 -12.52
C GLU A 116 -0.33 4.83 -11.91
N GLN A 117 0.97 5.05 -11.69
CA GLN A 117 1.86 4.00 -11.21
C GLN A 117 1.37 3.37 -9.91
N GLU A 118 0.79 4.14 -9.01
CA GLU A 118 0.24 3.66 -7.74
C GLU A 118 -0.87 2.61 -7.95
N ALA A 119 -1.77 2.84 -8.90
CA ALA A 119 -2.83 1.90 -9.23
C ALA A 119 -2.29 0.68 -9.98
N LEU A 120 -1.32 0.87 -10.89
CA LEU A 120 -0.65 -0.23 -11.59
C LEU A 120 0.09 -1.16 -10.60
N ASP A 121 0.81 -0.59 -9.62
CA ASP A 121 1.51 -1.34 -8.58
C ASP A 121 0.52 -2.11 -7.70
N GLY A 122 -0.58 -1.47 -7.29
CA GLY A 122 -1.66 -2.10 -6.54
C GLY A 122 -2.30 -3.26 -7.30
N ARG A 123 -2.56 -3.07 -8.59
CA ARG A 123 -3.12 -4.10 -9.47
C ARG A 123 -2.19 -5.31 -9.63
N ARG A 124 -0.90 -5.07 -9.84
CA ARG A 124 0.14 -6.12 -9.86
C ARG A 124 0.25 -6.83 -8.51
N ALA A 125 0.12 -6.10 -7.41
CA ALA A 125 0.13 -6.69 -6.08
C ALA A 125 -1.08 -7.61 -5.84
N VAL A 126 -2.27 -7.28 -6.37
CA VAL A 126 -3.43 -8.19 -6.38
C VAL A 126 -3.11 -9.48 -7.15
N ILE A 127 -2.51 -9.36 -8.33
CA ILE A 127 -2.11 -10.50 -9.16
C ILE A 127 -1.15 -11.43 -8.40
N LEU A 128 -0.13 -10.86 -7.74
CA LEU A 128 0.80 -11.60 -6.89
C LEU A 128 0.08 -12.26 -5.70
N ALA A 129 -0.84 -11.55 -5.04
CA ALA A 129 -1.59 -12.06 -3.88
C ALA A 129 -2.51 -13.24 -4.21
N ARG A 130 -3.02 -13.32 -5.44
CA ARG A 130 -3.79 -14.47 -5.93
C ARG A 130 -2.93 -15.72 -6.15
N GLY A 131 -1.63 -15.53 -6.37
CA GLY A 131 -0.70 -16.62 -6.65
C GLY A 131 -0.91 -17.30 -8.01
N PHE A 132 -1.75 -16.76 -8.90
CA PHE A 132 -2.11 -17.42 -10.16
C PHE A 132 -1.29 -16.98 -11.37
N ALA A 133 -0.55 -15.87 -11.33
CA ALA A 133 -0.13 -15.24 -12.58
C ALA A 133 1.01 -15.94 -13.34
N PRO A 134 0.80 -16.28 -14.62
CA PRO A 134 1.77 -15.94 -15.65
C PRO A 134 1.79 -14.39 -15.79
N LEU A 135 2.98 -13.79 -15.82
CA LEU A 135 3.18 -12.32 -15.80
C LEU A 135 2.81 -11.62 -17.12
N ASP A 136 2.08 -12.31 -18.00
CA ASP A 136 1.72 -11.92 -19.36
C ASP A 136 0.35 -11.22 -19.45
N GLU A 137 -0.56 -11.44 -18.50
CA GLU A 137 -1.86 -10.73 -18.42
C GLU A 137 -1.70 -9.22 -18.16
N PHE A 138 -0.58 -8.82 -17.54
CA PHE A 138 -0.27 -7.42 -17.26
C PHE A 138 1.22 -7.14 -17.52
N PRO A 139 1.63 -6.95 -18.78
CA PRO A 139 3.04 -6.79 -19.14
C PRO A 139 3.71 -5.68 -18.35
N ALA A 140 4.79 -6.03 -17.66
CA ALA A 140 5.55 -5.11 -16.84
C ALA A 140 7.01 -5.54 -16.77
N SER A 141 7.89 -4.60 -16.39
CA SER A 141 9.30 -4.92 -16.16
C SER A 141 9.48 -5.75 -14.89
N GLU A 142 10.62 -6.41 -14.75
CA GLU A 142 11.00 -7.08 -13.49
C GLU A 142 10.94 -6.10 -12.30
N SER A 143 11.43 -4.88 -12.48
CA SER A 143 11.39 -3.83 -11.46
C SER A 143 9.97 -3.44 -11.04
N ASP A 144 9.01 -3.46 -11.96
CA ASP A 144 7.60 -3.19 -11.63
C ASP A 144 7.01 -4.31 -10.74
N TRP A 145 7.34 -5.56 -11.05
CA TRP A 145 6.90 -6.71 -10.24
C TRP A 145 7.58 -6.73 -8.87
N GLU A 146 8.85 -6.34 -8.78
CA GLU A 146 9.55 -6.17 -7.52
C GLU A 146 8.93 -5.07 -6.66
N ALA A 147 8.56 -3.94 -7.25
CA ALA A 147 7.87 -2.85 -6.55
C ALA A 147 6.49 -3.30 -6.03
N ALA A 148 5.72 -4.01 -6.86
CA ALA A 148 4.43 -4.57 -6.45
C ALA A 148 4.58 -5.62 -5.32
N ALA A 149 5.61 -6.46 -5.38
CA ALA A 149 5.92 -7.42 -4.32
C ALA A 149 6.35 -6.73 -3.02
N ALA A 150 7.17 -5.68 -3.10
CA ALA A 150 7.56 -4.88 -1.94
C ALA A 150 6.35 -4.21 -1.27
N LEU A 151 5.45 -3.64 -2.06
CA LEU A 151 4.17 -3.11 -1.60
C LEU A 151 3.33 -4.20 -0.90
N LEU A 152 3.07 -5.31 -1.60
CA LEU A 152 2.25 -6.41 -1.09
C LEU A 152 2.80 -6.94 0.24
N MET A 153 4.10 -7.21 0.29
CA MET A 153 4.73 -7.78 1.46
C MET A 153 4.70 -6.82 2.64
N THR A 154 4.85 -5.52 2.40
CA THR A 154 4.76 -4.53 3.47
C THR A 154 3.35 -4.36 4.01
N LEU A 155 2.31 -4.42 3.15
CA LEU A 155 0.90 -4.47 3.58
C LEU A 155 0.62 -5.72 4.44
N TRP A 156 1.17 -6.87 4.08
CA TRP A 156 1.04 -8.10 4.86
C TRP A 156 1.78 -8.07 6.18
N ARG A 157 2.95 -7.43 6.24
CA ARG A 157 3.69 -7.22 7.49
C ARG A 157 2.98 -6.23 8.40
N LEU A 158 2.50 -5.11 7.86
CA LEU A 158 1.68 -4.13 8.60
C LEU A 158 0.44 -4.76 9.24
N SER A 159 -0.19 -5.71 8.55
CA SER A 159 -1.35 -6.44 9.06
C SER A 159 -1.02 -7.65 9.93
N GLY A 160 0.25 -8.01 10.08
CA GLY A 160 0.68 -9.21 10.81
C GLY A 160 0.24 -10.52 10.16
N THR A 161 -0.05 -10.54 8.85
CA THR A 161 -0.60 -11.71 8.15
C THR A 161 0.36 -12.39 7.18
N SER A 162 1.58 -11.86 7.00
CA SER A 162 2.56 -12.34 6.00
C SER A 162 2.79 -13.85 6.02
N GLY A 163 3.00 -14.46 7.19
CA GLY A 163 3.21 -15.91 7.30
C GLY A 163 2.02 -16.75 6.80
N ALA A 164 0.80 -16.36 7.19
CA ALA A 164 -0.42 -17.05 6.76
C ALA A 164 -0.68 -16.88 5.25
N ARG A 165 -0.45 -15.66 4.72
CA ARG A 165 -0.63 -15.36 3.29
C ARG A 165 0.39 -16.08 2.42
N MET A 166 1.65 -16.13 2.84
CA MET A 166 2.69 -16.88 2.15
C MET A 166 2.41 -18.38 2.11
N LEU A 167 1.85 -18.95 3.18
CA LEU A 167 1.47 -20.36 3.18
C LEU A 167 0.42 -20.66 2.10
N GLY A 168 -0.56 -19.76 1.94
CA GLY A 168 -1.59 -19.87 0.91
C GLY A 168 -1.07 -19.75 -0.52
N LEU A 169 0.04 -19.04 -0.72
CA LEU A 169 0.66 -18.88 -2.04
C LEU A 169 1.47 -20.08 -2.52
N ARG A 170 1.85 -21.03 -1.65
CA ARG A 170 2.81 -22.10 -1.99
C ARG A 170 2.37 -23.04 -3.12
N SER A 171 1.07 -23.07 -3.44
CA SER A 171 0.52 -23.83 -4.58
C SER A 171 0.33 -23.00 -5.84
N GLY A 172 0.76 -21.74 -5.83
CA GLY A 172 0.66 -20.80 -6.94
C GLY A 172 1.77 -20.96 -8.00
N HIS A 173 1.82 -20.00 -8.91
CA HIS A 173 2.79 -19.94 -10.00
C HIS A 173 4.21 -19.68 -9.46
N GLU A 174 5.18 -20.52 -9.84
CA GLU A 174 6.55 -20.52 -9.29
C GLU A 174 7.24 -19.16 -9.35
N LEU A 175 7.15 -18.46 -10.49
CA LEU A 175 7.78 -17.15 -10.67
C LEU A 175 7.17 -16.08 -9.75
N GLY A 176 5.84 -16.07 -9.60
CA GLY A 176 5.16 -15.13 -8.70
C GLY A 176 5.55 -15.38 -7.25
N ILE A 177 5.59 -16.66 -6.85
CA ILE A 177 6.06 -17.06 -5.52
C ILE A 177 7.50 -16.59 -5.27
N ALA A 178 8.40 -16.78 -6.23
CA ALA A 178 9.80 -16.39 -6.09
C ALA A 178 9.97 -14.87 -5.88
N ILE A 179 9.23 -14.06 -6.65
CA ILE A 179 9.25 -12.59 -6.53
C ILE A 179 8.75 -12.17 -5.13
N VAL A 180 7.61 -12.72 -4.69
CA VAL A 180 7.01 -12.40 -3.39
C VAL A 180 7.91 -12.86 -2.23
N GLN A 181 8.49 -14.06 -2.32
CA GLN A 181 9.42 -14.59 -1.31
C GLN A 181 10.68 -13.72 -1.21
N GLY A 182 11.26 -13.32 -2.33
CA GLY A 182 12.43 -12.43 -2.35
C GLY A 182 12.13 -11.07 -1.70
N ALA A 183 10.94 -10.51 -1.92
CA ALA A 183 10.51 -9.28 -1.26
C ALA A 183 10.28 -9.48 0.25
N LEU A 184 9.73 -10.62 0.67
CA LEU A 184 9.55 -10.94 2.08
C LEU A 184 10.90 -11.03 2.81
N ASP A 185 11.85 -11.77 2.25
CA ASP A 185 13.15 -11.99 2.88
C ASP A 185 13.90 -10.67 3.08
N ARG A 186 13.86 -9.78 2.07
CA ARG A 186 14.40 -8.41 2.19
C ARG A 186 13.70 -7.60 3.26
N GLY A 187 12.37 -7.62 3.29
CA GLY A 187 11.59 -6.88 4.29
C GLY A 187 11.84 -7.35 5.73
N LEU A 188 11.95 -8.66 5.94
CA LEU A 188 12.27 -9.23 7.26
C LEU A 188 13.68 -8.86 7.73
N ALA A 189 14.66 -8.84 6.82
CA ALA A 189 16.01 -8.38 7.15
C ALA A 189 15.99 -6.92 7.63
N LEU A 190 15.26 -6.04 6.93
CA LEU A 190 15.11 -4.63 7.32
C LEU A 190 14.40 -4.47 8.68
N ASP A 191 13.38 -5.28 8.96
CA ASP A 191 12.71 -5.26 10.26
C ASP A 191 13.67 -5.67 11.40
N ALA A 192 14.49 -6.70 11.19
CA ALA A 192 15.47 -7.16 12.17
C ALA A 192 16.55 -6.10 12.47
N GLU A 193 17.09 -5.44 11.44
CA GLU A 193 18.04 -4.33 11.59
C GLU A 193 17.41 -3.14 12.36
N SER A 194 16.10 -2.94 12.24
CA SER A 194 15.41 -1.87 12.97
C SER A 194 15.22 -2.16 14.47
N GLU A 195 15.17 -3.43 14.87
CA GLU A 195 15.00 -3.88 16.25
C GLU A 195 16.32 -3.85 17.05
N ASP A 196 17.46 -4.00 16.38
CA ASP A 196 18.78 -3.99 17.03
C ASP A 196 19.36 -2.58 17.27
N GLY A 197 18.72 -1.53 16.73
CA GLY A 197 19.05 -0.13 16.97
C GLY A 197 20.28 0.39 16.23
N SER A 198 20.76 -0.30 15.19
CA SER A 198 21.93 0.13 14.40
C SER A 198 21.53 1.06 13.25
N ILE A 199 21.93 2.33 13.30
CA ILE A 199 22.12 3.21 12.13
C ILE A 199 23.62 3.50 12.02
#